data_AF-A0AAD5VBJ6-F1
#
_entry.id   AF-A0AAD5VBJ6-F1
#
_cell.length_a   1.000
_cell.length_b   1.000
_cell.length_c   1.000
_cell.angle_alpha   90.00
_cell.angle_beta   90.00
_cell.angle_gamma   90.00
#
_symmetry.space_group_name_H-M   'P 1'
#
loop_
_entity.id
_entity.type
_entity.pdbx_description
1 polymer ?
#
loop_
_entity_poly.entity_id
_entity_poly.type
_entity_poly.pdbx_seq_one_letter_code
_entity_poly.pdbx_strand_id
1 'polypeptide(L)'
;MSEPTSSQFSIFKDCFAKRLVSKPGILDSDGEGGSSDLDDFVSYLCLEVWPGLPLKLRDATHENRTEVPAIDTLSLDNTPISFIDTLTSCGISEDSDSAIVFLEKVLEDYAVEACAPPPMWSKTRTTECEICEREVPLTYHHLIPRETHAKVLKKKWHPETMLNKVAWLCRYGLFTTREDSAMV
;
A
#
# COMPACT_ATOMS: atom_id res chain seq x y z
N MET A 1 -16.53 12.62 -8.57
CA MET A 1 -15.87 11.31 -8.75
C MET A 1 -15.38 10.89 -7.39
N SER A 2 -15.78 9.72 -6.88
CA SER A 2 -15.42 9.27 -5.54
C SER A 2 -14.02 8.68 -5.56
N GLU A 3 -13.15 9.06 -4.63
CA GLU A 3 -11.81 8.48 -4.51
C GLU A 3 -11.89 6.97 -4.25
N PRO A 4 -11.10 6.13 -4.94
CA PRO A 4 -11.01 4.72 -4.61
C PRO A 4 -10.30 4.57 -3.27
N THR A 5 -11.02 4.13 -2.25
CA THR A 5 -10.52 3.86 -0.88
C THR A 5 -9.63 2.61 -0.78
N SER A 6 -8.96 2.23 -1.87
CA SER A 6 -8.08 1.07 -1.89
C SER A 6 -6.71 1.44 -1.33
N SER A 7 -6.17 0.63 -0.42
CA SER A 7 -4.80 0.78 0.08
C SER A 7 -3.78 0.88 -1.05
N GLN A 8 -4.04 0.20 -2.17
CA GLN A 8 -3.19 0.17 -3.34
C GLN A 8 -3.19 1.54 -4.04
N PHE A 9 -4.32 2.23 -4.08
CA PHE A 9 -4.40 3.58 -4.62
C PHE A 9 -3.62 4.57 -3.75
N SER A 10 -3.69 4.45 -2.42
CA SER A 10 -2.89 5.29 -1.52
C SER A 10 -1.38 5.10 -1.72
N ILE A 11 -0.91 3.85 -1.85
CA ILE A 11 0.52 3.57 -2.13
C ILE A 11 0.93 4.16 -3.48
N PHE A 12 0.09 4.04 -4.50
CA PHE A 12 0.33 4.64 -5.81
C PHE A 12 0.42 6.16 -5.72
N LYS A 13 -0.53 6.80 -5.02
CA LYS A 13 -0.54 8.25 -4.77
C LYS A 13 0.75 8.71 -4.09
N ASP A 14 1.19 7.98 -3.07
CA ASP A 14 2.43 8.28 -2.35
C ASP A 14 3.66 8.15 -3.25
N CYS A 15 3.72 7.12 -4.10
CA CYS A 15 4.82 6.96 -5.06
C CYS A 15 4.85 8.09 -6.09
N PHE A 16 3.68 8.50 -6.58
CA PHE A 16 3.55 9.63 -7.49
C PHE A 16 4.05 10.93 -6.83
N ALA A 17 3.55 11.23 -5.62
CA ALA A 17 3.95 12.42 -4.87
C ALA A 17 5.46 12.44 -4.58
N LYS A 18 6.04 11.33 -4.11
CA LYS A 18 7.49 11.20 -3.86
C LYS A 18 8.30 11.57 -5.10
N ARG A 19 7.91 11.07 -6.27
CA ARG A 19 8.63 11.31 -7.53
C ARG A 19 8.42 12.72 -8.06
N LEU A 20 7.23 13.29 -7.85
CA LEU A 20 6.92 14.68 -8.18
C LEU A 20 7.78 15.66 -7.35
N VAL A 21 7.86 15.45 -6.04
CA VAL A 21 8.68 16.26 -5.11
C VAL A 21 10.18 16.12 -5.39
N SER A 22 10.61 14.96 -5.90
CA SER A 22 12.01 14.72 -6.27
C SER A 22 12.44 15.46 -7.54
N LYS A 23 11.49 16.00 -8.34
CA LYS A 23 11.84 16.78 -9.53
C LYS A 23 12.22 18.22 -9.14
N PRO A 24 13.40 18.70 -9.54
CA PRO A 24 13.80 20.09 -9.29
C PRO A 24 12.90 21.04 -10.12
N GLY A 25 12.40 22.11 -9.48
CA GLY A 25 11.61 23.17 -10.12
C GLY A 25 10.11 23.20 -9.84
N ILE A 26 9.54 22.23 -9.12
CA ILE A 26 8.09 22.17 -8.81
C ILE A 26 7.72 22.88 -7.50
N LEU A 27 8.65 23.00 -6.55
CA LEU A 27 8.37 23.50 -5.19
C LEU A 27 9.05 24.84 -4.85
N ASP A 28 9.59 25.56 -5.83
CA ASP A 28 10.23 26.88 -5.58
C ASP A 28 9.21 28.00 -5.26
N SER A 29 7.93 27.67 -5.06
CA SER A 29 6.89 28.62 -4.68
C SER A 29 6.57 28.51 -3.20
N ASP A 30 7.29 29.31 -2.38
CA ASP A 30 7.03 29.58 -0.95
C ASP A 30 5.63 30.17 -0.72
N GLY A 31 4.59 29.34 -0.70
CA GLY A 31 3.22 29.72 -0.34
C GLY A 31 2.69 28.87 0.82
N GLU A 32 2.20 29.50 1.89
CA GLU A 32 1.63 28.87 3.10
C GLU A 32 0.39 27.95 2.85
N GLY A 33 0.01 27.70 1.59
CA GLY A 33 -1.02 26.73 1.16
C GLY A 33 -0.50 25.49 0.41
N GLY A 34 0.82 25.38 0.16
CA GLY A 34 1.37 24.46 -0.84
C GLY A 34 1.22 22.96 -0.60
N SER A 35 0.91 22.50 0.62
CA SER A 35 0.77 21.06 0.89
C SER A 35 -0.62 20.50 0.56
N SER A 36 -1.69 21.29 0.72
CA SER A 36 -3.05 20.82 0.42
C SER A 36 -3.30 20.84 -1.08
N ASP A 37 -2.88 21.93 -1.74
CA ASP A 37 -3.03 22.10 -3.18
C ASP A 37 -2.23 21.03 -3.97
N LEU A 38 -1.07 20.63 -3.46
CA LEU A 38 -0.26 19.56 -4.05
C LEU A 38 -0.92 18.19 -3.88
N ASP A 39 -1.51 17.89 -2.72
CA ASP A 39 -2.21 16.63 -2.51
C ASP A 39 -3.46 16.52 -3.40
N ASP A 40 -4.22 17.60 -3.55
CA ASP A 40 -5.38 17.67 -4.45
C ASP A 40 -4.95 17.50 -5.91
N PHE A 41 -3.84 18.14 -6.32
CA PHE A 41 -3.27 18.01 -7.65
C PHE A 41 -2.81 16.58 -7.96
N VAL A 42 -2.07 15.96 -7.04
CA VAL A 42 -1.62 14.57 -7.16
C VAL A 42 -2.83 13.63 -7.22
N SER A 43 -3.83 13.85 -6.36
CA SER A 43 -5.05 13.04 -6.31
C SER A 43 -5.81 13.13 -7.63
N TYR A 44 -5.97 14.32 -8.19
CA TYR A 44 -6.58 14.55 -9.50
C TYR A 44 -5.87 13.75 -10.61
N LEU A 45 -4.55 13.86 -10.74
CA LEU A 45 -3.79 13.14 -11.76
C LEU A 45 -3.84 11.62 -11.58
N CYS A 46 -3.73 11.16 -10.32
CA CYS A 46 -3.81 9.74 -10.02
C CYS A 46 -5.19 9.17 -10.37
N LEU A 47 -6.28 9.92 -10.15
CA LEU A 47 -7.63 9.50 -10.51
C LEU A 47 -7.87 9.39 -12.02
N GLU A 48 -7.15 10.17 -12.83
CA GLU A 48 -7.26 10.07 -14.29
C GLU A 48 -6.60 8.79 -14.82
N VAL A 49 -5.43 8.44 -14.29
CA VAL A 49 -4.63 7.31 -14.81
C VAL A 49 -5.00 5.97 -14.17
N TRP A 50 -5.31 5.95 -12.87
CA TRP A 50 -5.55 4.73 -12.11
C TRP A 50 -6.61 3.78 -12.72
N PRO A 51 -7.75 4.26 -13.24
CA PRO A 51 -8.76 3.40 -13.87
C PRO A 51 -8.26 2.72 -15.15
N GLY A 52 -7.30 3.33 -15.85
CA GLY A 52 -6.69 2.79 -17.08
C GLY A 52 -5.65 1.70 -16.82
N LEU A 53 -5.20 1.53 -15.59
CA LEU A 53 -4.20 0.52 -15.23
C LEU A 53 -4.82 -0.89 -15.19
N PRO A 54 -4.07 -1.94 -15.58
CA PRO A 54 -4.51 -3.32 -15.49
C PRO A 54 -4.88 -3.71 -14.05
N LEU A 55 -5.96 -4.48 -13.90
CA LEU A 55 -6.44 -4.93 -12.59
C LEU A 55 -5.36 -5.67 -11.79
N LYS A 56 -4.51 -6.45 -12.46
CA LYS A 56 -3.39 -7.16 -11.82
C LYS A 56 -2.41 -6.23 -11.10
N LEU A 57 -2.23 -5.02 -11.62
CA LEU A 57 -1.38 -4.00 -11.00
C LEU A 57 -2.12 -3.30 -9.87
N ARG A 58 -3.40 -2.98 -10.07
CA ARG A 58 -4.24 -2.32 -9.05
C ARG A 58 -4.50 -3.18 -7.82
N ASP A 59 -4.46 -4.49 -7.97
CA ASP A 59 -4.61 -5.47 -6.88
C ASP A 59 -3.25 -6.03 -6.42
N ALA A 60 -2.13 -5.39 -6.80
CA ALA A 60 -0.80 -5.86 -6.43
C ALA A 60 -0.58 -5.82 -4.90
N THR A 61 -0.03 -6.91 -4.40
CA THR A 61 0.28 -7.19 -2.99
C THR A 61 1.53 -8.06 -2.92
N HIS A 62 2.13 -8.17 -1.73
CA HIS A 62 3.25 -9.09 -1.50
C HIS A 62 2.96 -10.55 -1.95
N GLU A 63 1.71 -11.01 -1.86
CA GLU A 63 1.35 -12.40 -2.13
C GLU A 63 1.23 -12.72 -3.63
N ASN A 64 0.76 -11.76 -4.43
CA ASN A 64 0.59 -11.91 -5.89
C ASN A 64 1.70 -11.19 -6.68
N ARG A 65 2.84 -10.86 -6.04
CA ARG A 65 4.00 -10.22 -6.67
C ARG A 65 4.52 -10.92 -7.93
N THR A 66 4.31 -12.23 -8.03
CA THR A 66 4.71 -13.05 -9.19
C THR A 66 3.74 -12.97 -10.37
N GLU A 67 2.53 -12.45 -10.14
CA GLU A 67 1.49 -12.28 -11.16
C GLU A 67 1.46 -10.84 -11.73
N VAL A 68 2.19 -9.92 -11.09
CA VAL A 68 2.34 -8.54 -11.55
C VAL A 68 3.14 -8.54 -12.85
N PRO A 69 2.58 -8.01 -13.96
CA PRO A 69 3.31 -7.93 -15.22
C PRO A 69 4.50 -6.98 -15.10
N ALA A 70 5.57 -7.25 -15.86
CA ALA A 70 6.70 -6.32 -15.95
C ALA A 70 6.21 -4.98 -16.53
N ILE A 71 6.59 -3.87 -15.92
CA ILE A 71 6.14 -2.53 -16.34
C ILE A 71 6.55 -2.24 -17.78
N ASP A 72 7.73 -2.70 -18.21
CA ASP A 72 8.24 -2.61 -19.60
C ASP A 72 7.33 -3.29 -20.65
N THR A 73 6.41 -4.16 -20.22
CA THR A 73 5.46 -4.86 -21.09
C THR A 73 4.06 -4.27 -21.06
N LEU A 74 3.83 -3.24 -20.23
CA LEU A 74 2.55 -2.55 -20.14
C LEU A 74 2.45 -1.53 -21.28
N SER A 75 1.54 -1.78 -22.23
CA SER A 75 1.16 -0.74 -23.19
C SER A 75 0.43 0.39 -22.46
N LEU A 76 1.14 1.49 -22.16
CA LEU A 76 0.58 2.73 -21.60
C LEU A 76 -0.10 3.61 -22.66
N ASP A 77 -0.39 3.04 -23.84
CA ASP A 77 -1.03 3.69 -24.98
C ASP A 77 -2.44 4.26 -24.67
N ASN A 78 -3.07 3.82 -23.58
CA ASN A 78 -4.37 4.30 -23.11
C ASN A 78 -4.28 5.41 -22.05
N THR A 79 -3.10 6.01 -21.86
CA THR A 79 -2.94 7.12 -20.92
C THR A 79 -3.77 8.32 -21.39
N PRO A 80 -4.59 8.94 -20.52
CA PRO A 80 -5.40 10.10 -20.90
C PRO A 80 -4.54 11.26 -21.40
N ILE A 81 -4.95 11.87 -22.51
CA ILE A 81 -4.26 13.05 -23.07
C ILE A 81 -4.27 14.21 -22.06
N SER A 82 -5.36 14.37 -21.29
CA SER A 82 -5.48 15.37 -20.21
C SER A 82 -4.36 15.26 -19.16
N PHE A 83 -3.94 14.03 -18.84
CA PHE A 83 -2.85 13.79 -17.90
C PHE A 83 -1.51 14.26 -18.49
N ILE A 84 -1.24 13.91 -19.75
CA ILE A 84 -0.01 14.30 -20.46
C ILE A 84 0.06 15.83 -20.63
N ASP A 85 -1.05 16.45 -21.04
CA ASP A 85 -1.15 17.90 -21.21
C ASP A 85 -0.93 18.63 -19.87
N THR A 86 -1.50 18.10 -18.79
CA THR A 86 -1.32 18.69 -17.45
C THR A 86 0.13 18.57 -17.00
N LEU A 87 0.78 17.41 -17.18
CA LEU A 87 2.19 17.24 -16.84
C LEU A 87 3.10 18.16 -17.66
N THR A 88 2.80 18.35 -18.94
CA THR A 88 3.58 19.22 -19.84
C THR A 88 3.36 20.69 -19.50
N SER A 89 2.11 21.10 -19.24
CA SER A 89 1.74 22.46 -18.84
C SER A 89 2.40 22.88 -17.51
N CYS A 90 2.53 21.94 -16.58
CA CYS A 90 3.22 22.15 -15.30
C CYS A 90 4.76 22.07 -15.40
N GLY A 91 5.32 21.80 -16.58
CA GLY A 91 6.77 21.61 -16.76
C GLY A 91 7.32 20.33 -16.10
N ILE A 92 6.45 19.40 -15.72
CA ILE A 92 6.82 18.10 -15.15
C ILE A 92 7.35 17.19 -16.25
N SER A 93 6.91 17.34 -17.49
CA SER A 93 7.37 16.59 -18.66
C SER A 93 7.60 17.55 -19.82
N GLU A 94 8.56 17.23 -20.70
CA GLU A 94 8.87 18.07 -21.88
C GLU A 94 7.97 17.73 -23.06
N ASP A 95 7.50 16.49 -23.11
CA ASP A 95 6.73 15.90 -24.18
C ASP A 95 5.92 14.68 -23.71
N SER A 96 5.14 14.11 -24.63
CA SER A 96 4.33 12.92 -24.36
C SER A 96 5.19 11.73 -23.92
N ASP A 97 6.35 11.53 -24.54
CA ASP A 97 7.21 10.39 -24.25
C ASP A 97 7.80 10.48 -22.85
N SER A 98 8.27 11.66 -22.42
CA SER A 98 8.76 11.88 -21.06
C SER A 98 7.67 11.77 -20.00
N ALA A 99 6.41 12.11 -20.32
CA ALA A 99 5.27 11.90 -19.43
C ALA A 99 4.98 10.40 -19.22
N ILE A 100 5.07 9.60 -20.28
CA ILE A 100 4.92 8.14 -20.20
C ILE A 100 6.07 7.53 -19.40
N VAL A 101 7.32 7.91 -19.69
CA VAL A 101 8.49 7.45 -18.92
C VAL A 101 8.37 7.83 -17.44
N PHE A 102 7.85 9.02 -17.13
CA PHE A 102 7.59 9.42 -15.75
C PHE A 102 6.58 8.48 -15.09
N LEU A 103 5.47 8.17 -15.75
CA LEU A 103 4.45 7.26 -15.26
C LEU A 103 5.00 5.84 -15.09
N GLU A 104 5.77 5.30 -16.05
CA GLU A 104 6.43 4.00 -15.94
C GLU A 104 7.28 3.92 -14.67
N LYS A 105 8.05 4.96 -14.38
CA LYS A 105 8.87 5.01 -13.18
C LYS A 105 8.05 5.09 -11.89
N VAL A 106 6.93 5.80 -11.89
CA VAL A 106 6.00 5.78 -10.75
C VAL A 106 5.43 4.37 -10.54
N LEU A 107 5.09 3.67 -11.63
CA LEU A 107 4.56 2.31 -11.57
C LEU A 107 5.61 1.29 -11.11
N GLU A 108 6.88 1.45 -11.50
CA GLU A 108 8.01 0.68 -10.97
C GLU A 108 8.12 0.85 -9.44
N ASP A 109 8.14 2.09 -8.96
CA ASP A 109 8.22 2.41 -7.54
C ASP A 109 7.00 1.85 -6.77
N TYR A 110 5.80 2.00 -7.35
CA TYR A 110 4.56 1.44 -6.80
C TYR A 110 4.62 -0.08 -6.73
N ALA A 111 5.06 -0.78 -7.78
CA ALA A 111 5.13 -2.24 -7.78
C ALA A 111 6.10 -2.75 -6.71
N VAL A 112 7.22 -2.07 -6.50
CA VAL A 112 8.19 -2.39 -5.44
C VAL A 112 7.58 -2.21 -4.06
N GLU A 113 6.91 -1.08 -3.80
CA GLU A 113 6.30 -0.77 -2.50
C GLU A 113 5.08 -1.65 -2.21
N ALA A 114 4.19 -1.86 -3.19
CA ALA A 114 3.02 -2.72 -3.06
C ALA A 114 3.37 -4.20 -2.89
N CYS A 115 4.47 -4.64 -3.50
CA CYS A 115 5.00 -6.00 -3.35
C CYS A 115 6.04 -6.14 -2.24
N ALA A 116 6.35 -5.05 -1.51
CA ALA A 116 7.31 -5.10 -0.42
C ALA A 116 6.83 -6.07 0.66
N PRO A 117 7.76 -6.82 1.30
CA PRO A 117 7.39 -7.66 2.42
C PRO A 117 6.78 -6.79 3.52
N PRO A 118 5.70 -7.26 4.18
CA PRO A 118 5.13 -6.54 5.30
C PRO A 118 6.23 -6.25 6.34
N PRO A 119 6.21 -5.07 6.98
CA PRO A 119 7.29 -4.62 7.84
C PRO A 119 7.61 -5.68 8.90
N MET A 120 8.91 -5.90 9.11
CA MET A 120 9.45 -6.82 10.12
C MET A 120 8.74 -6.56 11.46
N TRP A 121 8.19 -7.63 12.03
CA TRP A 121 7.36 -7.69 13.24
C TRP A 121 7.81 -6.82 14.43
N SER A 122 9.08 -6.47 14.54
CA SER A 122 9.59 -5.57 15.59
C SER A 122 9.04 -4.13 15.46
N LYS A 123 8.65 -3.71 14.25
CA LYS A 123 8.09 -2.37 13.98
C LYS A 123 6.59 -2.26 14.27
N THR A 124 5.86 -3.37 14.39
CA THR A 124 4.43 -3.36 14.76
C THR A 124 4.21 -3.41 16.27
N ARG A 125 5.28 -3.32 17.08
CA ARG A 125 5.16 -3.30 18.55
C ARG A 125 4.45 -2.04 19.00
N THR A 126 3.20 -2.20 19.41
CA THR A 126 2.41 -1.17 20.07
C THR A 126 2.95 -0.89 21.49
N THR A 127 2.64 0.29 22.03
CA THR A 127 2.91 0.62 23.44
C THR A 127 1.88 -0.01 24.36
N GLU A 128 0.68 -0.25 23.84
CA GLU A 128 -0.48 -0.76 24.58
C GLU A 128 -0.88 -2.18 24.14
N CYS A 129 -1.46 -2.93 25.06
CA CYS A 129 -1.94 -4.29 24.80
C CYS A 129 -3.19 -4.26 23.90
N GLU A 130 -3.17 -4.96 22.76
CA GLU A 130 -4.28 -4.97 21.79
C GLU A 130 -5.63 -5.53 22.30
N ILE A 131 -5.64 -6.22 23.45
CA ILE A 131 -6.87 -6.75 24.08
C ILE A 131 -7.42 -5.85 25.19
N CYS A 132 -6.56 -5.17 25.95
CA CYS A 132 -6.99 -4.44 27.16
C CYS A 132 -6.53 -2.98 27.19
N GLU A 133 -5.89 -2.52 26.11
CA GLU A 133 -5.53 -1.11 25.86
C GLU A 133 -4.68 -0.47 26.96
N ARG A 134 -4.03 -1.29 27.80
CA ARG A 134 -3.14 -0.82 28.87
C ARG A 134 -1.72 -0.74 28.36
N GLU A 135 -1.01 0.32 28.75
CA GLU A 135 0.43 0.49 28.54
C GLU A 135 1.21 -0.36 29.54
N VAL A 136 1.56 -1.59 29.11
CA VAL A 136 2.25 -2.59 29.94
C VAL A 136 3.29 -3.34 29.11
N PRO A 137 4.27 -4.03 29.73
CA PRO A 137 5.23 -4.84 28.97
C PRO A 137 4.53 -5.91 28.11
N LEU A 138 4.64 -5.76 26.80
CA LEU A 138 4.02 -6.64 25.82
C LEU A 138 4.94 -7.77 25.39
N THR A 139 4.33 -8.85 24.95
CA THR A 139 4.99 -10.06 24.49
C THR A 139 4.38 -10.52 23.18
N TYR A 140 5.23 -11.02 22.28
CA TYR A 140 4.85 -11.41 20.92
C TYR A 140 4.08 -12.73 20.92
N HIS A 141 2.82 -12.70 20.46
CA HIS A 141 1.93 -13.85 20.45
C HIS A 141 1.37 -14.14 19.07
N HIS A 142 1.47 -15.40 18.64
CA HIS A 142 0.80 -15.87 17.43
C HIS A 142 -0.68 -16.10 17.72
N LEU A 143 -1.57 -15.57 16.87
CA LEU A 143 -3.02 -15.81 16.99
C LEU A 143 -3.33 -17.30 16.75
N ILE A 144 -2.68 -17.90 15.75
CA ILE A 144 -2.78 -19.32 15.46
C ILE A 144 -1.42 -19.96 15.79
N PRO A 145 -1.35 -20.88 16.77
CA PRO A 145 -0.11 -21.58 17.11
C PRO A 145 0.51 -22.23 15.86
N ARG A 146 1.82 -22.09 15.67
CA ARG A 146 2.52 -22.64 14.50
C ARG A 146 2.30 -24.16 14.33
N GLU A 147 2.17 -24.87 15.45
CA GLU A 147 1.88 -26.31 15.49
C GLU A 147 0.53 -26.69 14.85
N THR A 148 -0.43 -25.76 14.80
CA THR A 148 -1.76 -25.99 14.24
C THR A 148 -1.92 -25.46 12.81
N HIS A 149 -0.93 -24.75 12.26
CA HIS A 149 -0.98 -24.20 10.88
C HIS A 149 -1.33 -25.27 9.84
N ALA A 150 -0.64 -26.42 9.87
CA ALA A 150 -0.90 -27.53 8.95
C ALA A 150 -2.33 -28.07 9.09
N LYS A 151 -2.89 -28.08 10.31
CA LYS A 151 -4.27 -28.52 10.55
C LYS A 151 -5.29 -27.49 10.06
N VAL A 152 -5.03 -26.21 10.28
CA VAL A 152 -5.89 -25.09 9.87
C VAL A 152 -5.97 -24.99 8.36
N LEU A 153 -4.84 -25.14 7.64
CA LEU A 153 -4.81 -25.19 6.18
C LEU A 153 -5.57 -26.40 5.63
N LYS A 154 -5.32 -27.59 6.21
CA LYS A 154 -5.99 -28.83 5.78
C LYS A 154 -7.51 -28.75 5.96
N LYS A 155 -7.97 -28.06 7.01
CA LYS A 155 -9.40 -27.84 7.27
C LYS A 155 -9.98 -26.60 6.58
N LYS A 156 -9.17 -25.81 5.87
CA LYS A 156 -9.55 -24.53 5.23
C LYS A 156 -10.26 -23.56 6.19
N TRP A 157 -9.91 -23.58 7.47
CA TRP A 157 -10.53 -22.70 8.47
C TRP A 157 -10.10 -21.24 8.29
N HIS A 158 -8.85 -21.03 7.92
CA HIS A 158 -8.31 -19.72 7.61
C HIS A 158 -7.42 -19.78 6.37
N PRO A 159 -7.36 -18.69 5.58
CA PRO A 159 -6.40 -18.58 4.50
C PRO A 159 -4.97 -18.56 5.06
N GLU A 160 -3.99 -18.93 4.23
CA GLU A 160 -2.57 -18.97 4.60
C GLU A 160 -2.07 -17.61 5.13
N THR A 161 -2.65 -16.53 4.59
CA THR A 161 -2.43 -15.14 4.97
C THR A 161 -2.71 -14.86 6.45
N MET A 162 -3.62 -15.62 7.08
CA MET A 162 -4.00 -15.41 8.48
C MET A 162 -3.10 -16.16 9.47
N LEU A 163 -2.39 -17.19 9.02
CA LEU A 163 -1.58 -18.06 9.89
C LEU A 163 -0.44 -17.30 10.57
N ASN A 164 0.13 -16.33 9.87
CA ASN A 164 1.24 -15.53 10.36
C ASN A 164 0.79 -14.26 11.11
N LYS A 165 -0.51 -14.08 11.35
CA LYS A 165 -0.99 -12.97 12.17
C LYS A 165 -0.53 -13.12 13.61
N VAL A 166 -0.10 -12.00 14.17
CA VAL A 166 0.48 -11.88 15.51
C VAL A 166 -0.09 -10.66 16.20
N ALA A 167 -0.11 -10.70 17.53
CA ALA A 167 -0.59 -9.63 18.37
C ALA A 167 0.40 -9.36 19.51
N TRP A 168 0.42 -8.10 19.98
CA TRP A 168 1.19 -7.69 21.14
C TRP A 168 0.32 -7.70 22.39
N LEU A 169 0.50 -8.74 23.20
CA LEU A 169 -0.36 -9.00 24.36
C LEU A 169 0.41 -8.87 25.67
N CYS A 170 -0.30 -8.41 26.70
CA CYS A 170 0.20 -8.46 28.07
C CYS A 170 0.10 -9.89 28.63
N ARG A 171 0.92 -10.19 29.64
CA ARG A 171 0.99 -11.51 30.29
C ARG A 171 -0.37 -12.00 30.84
N TYR A 172 -1.27 -11.09 31.19
CA TYR A 172 -2.59 -11.43 31.74
C TYR A 172 -3.63 -11.75 30.65
N GLY A 173 -3.48 -11.21 29.43
CA GLY A 173 -4.44 -11.42 28.33
C GLY A 173 -4.36 -12.81 27.68
N LEU A 174 -3.33 -13.60 28.02
CA LEU A 174 -3.15 -14.95 27.49
C LEU A 174 -4.03 -16.01 28.12
N PHE A 175 -4.52 -15.77 29.34
CA PHE A 175 -5.27 -16.77 30.07
C PHE A 175 -6.75 -16.83 29.65
N THR A 176 -7.30 -15.75 29.08
CA THR A 176 -8.74 -15.68 28.79
C THR A 176 -9.13 -16.30 27.45
N THR A 177 -8.20 -16.50 26.51
CA THR A 177 -8.53 -17.01 25.16
C THR A 177 -8.48 -18.54 25.04
N ARG A 178 -8.02 -19.25 26.08
CA ARG A 178 -7.88 -20.72 26.04
C ARG A 178 -9.11 -21.50 26.49
N GLU A 179 -10.13 -20.84 27.06
CA GLU A 179 -11.33 -21.52 27.59
C GLU A 179 -12.60 -21.32 26.74
N ASP A 180 -12.67 -20.32 25.85
CA ASP A 180 -13.88 -20.03 25.06
C ASP A 180 -13.90 -20.63 23.64
N SER A 181 -13.21 -21.76 23.41
CA SER A 181 -13.37 -22.55 22.17
C SER A 181 -14.00 -23.93 22.43
N ALA A 182 -14.80 -23.99 23.49
CA ALA A 182 -15.60 -25.14 23.86
C ALA A 182 -16.99 -24.72 24.35
N MET A 183 -17.69 -23.82 23.64
CA MET A 183 -19.15 -23.74 23.67
C MET A 183 -19.70 -22.91 22.51
N VAL A 184 -20.74 -23.48 21.89
CA VAL A 184 -21.52 -23.08 20.71
C VAL A 184 -20.97 -23.56 19.37
#